data_AF-A0A936LBZ9-F1
#
_entry.id   AF-A0A936LBZ9-F1
#
_cell.length_a   1.000
_cell.length_b   1.000
_cell.length_c   1.000
_cell.angle_alpha   90.00
_cell.angle_beta   90.00
_cell.angle_gamma   90.00
#
_symmetry.space_group_name_H-M   'P 1'
#
loop_
_entity.id
_entity.type
_entity.pdbx_description
1 polymer ?
#
loop_
_entity_poly.entity_id
_entity_poly.type
_entity_poly.pdbx_seq_one_letter_code
_entity_poly.pdbx_strand_id
1 'polypeptide(L)'
;MSKAIRGFLSLLLFTGLALHLVFWAFIIIRIVTVPENHIGVDITAFNFLSYGLIGFALLVGFIRRTFYIPLVAVVLALASLGGIHYVDKNNLMLQYEQWLSRGMPEKRMLNKVDSGR
;
A
#
# COMPACT_ATOMS: atom_id res chain seq x y z
N MET A 1 -19.66 26.06 0.43
CA MET A 1 -18.31 25.64 0.89
C MET A 1 -17.26 26.61 0.37
N SER A 2 -16.46 27.19 1.27
CA SER A 2 -15.44 28.19 0.92
C SER A 2 -14.32 27.61 0.05
N LYS A 3 -13.62 28.47 -0.70
CA LYS A 3 -12.44 28.06 -1.48
C LYS A 3 -11.34 27.46 -0.60
N ALA A 4 -11.15 27.99 0.61
CA ALA A 4 -10.18 27.48 1.59
C ALA A 4 -10.47 26.02 1.99
N ILE A 5 -11.73 25.69 2.33
CA ILE A 5 -12.12 24.33 2.69
C ILE A 5 -11.94 23.37 1.51
N ARG A 6 -12.31 23.80 0.29
CA ARG A 6 -12.10 23.00 -0.93
C ARG A 6 -10.62 22.71 -1.17
N GLY A 7 -9.75 23.71 -0.99
CA GLY A 7 -8.30 23.57 -1.12
C GLY A 7 -7.72 22.61 -0.10
N PHE A 8 -8.12 22.76 1.17
CA PHE A 8 -7.69 21.88 2.25
C PHE A 8 -8.07 20.41 2.02
N LEU A 9 -9.32 20.14 1.60
CA LEU A 9 -9.77 18.78 1.28
C LEU A 9 -9.00 18.18 0.09
N SER A 10 -8.73 18.98 -0.95
CA SER A 10 -7.87 18.54 -2.06
C SER A 10 -6.47 18.19 -1.58
N LEU A 11 -5.86 19.06 -0.77
CA LEU A 11 -4.51 18.86 -0.25
C LEU A 11 -4.41 17.55 0.53
N LEU A 12 -5.35 17.29 1.45
CA LEU A 12 -5.38 16.05 2.21
C LEU A 12 -5.53 14.81 1.32
N LEU A 13 -6.37 14.88 0.27
CA LEU A 13 -6.50 13.78 -0.70
C LEU A 13 -5.19 13.53 -1.44
N PHE A 14 -4.54 14.58 -1.94
CA PHE A 14 -3.27 14.45 -2.64
C PHE A 14 -2.15 13.94 -1.73
N THR A 15 -2.11 14.36 -0.47
CA THR A 15 -1.19 13.81 0.52
C THR A 15 -1.44 12.32 0.72
N GLY A 16 -2.70 11.90 0.88
CA GLY A 16 -3.06 10.48 1.02
C GLY A 16 -2.63 9.65 -0.20
N LEU A 17 -2.85 10.16 -1.41
CA LEU A 17 -2.40 9.54 -2.66
C LEU A 17 -0.86 9.43 -2.70
N ALA A 18 -0.15 10.52 -2.40
CA ALA A 18 1.31 10.55 -2.41
C ALA A 18 1.91 9.56 -1.41
N LEU A 19 1.33 9.45 -0.20
CA LEU A 19 1.77 8.47 0.81
C LEU A 19 1.62 7.03 0.31
N HIS A 20 0.54 6.71 -0.43
CA HIS A 20 0.39 5.38 -1.03
C HIS A 20 1.46 5.11 -2.10
N LEU A 21 1.78 6.10 -2.94
CA LEU A 21 2.80 5.95 -3.97
C LEU A 21 4.19 5.76 -3.35
N VAL A 22 4.53 6.55 -2.32
CA VAL A 22 5.79 6.41 -1.58
C VAL A 22 5.88 5.05 -0.89
N PHE A 23 4.78 4.60 -0.28
CA PHE A 23 4.71 3.26 0.32
C PHE A 23 4.97 2.17 -0.71
N TRP A 24 4.27 2.19 -1.85
CA TRP A 24 4.47 1.17 -2.89
C TRP A 24 5.86 1.22 -3.52
N ALA A 25 6.42 2.42 -3.73
CA ALA A 25 7.79 2.56 -4.17
C ALA A 25 8.77 1.91 -3.18
N PHE A 26 8.59 2.15 -1.87
CA PHE A 26 9.38 1.51 -0.82
C PHE A 26 9.24 -0.02 -0.86
N ILE A 27 8.02 -0.55 -0.92
CA ILE A 27 7.75 -2.00 -0.99
C ILE A 27 8.44 -2.62 -2.21
N ILE A 28 8.26 -2.04 -3.40
CA ILE A 28 8.85 -2.54 -4.64
C ILE A 28 10.38 -2.52 -4.57
N ILE A 29 10.98 -1.39 -4.15
CA ILE A 29 12.44 -1.27 -4.01
C ILE A 29 12.94 -2.35 -3.06
N ARG A 30 12.33 -2.50 -1.88
CA ARG A 30 12.74 -3.51 -0.89
C ARG A 30 12.59 -4.93 -1.46
N ILE A 31 11.50 -5.24 -2.14
CA ILE A 31 11.29 -6.55 -2.79
C ILE A 31 12.33 -6.80 -3.89
N VAL A 32 12.88 -5.78 -4.54
CA VAL A 32 13.87 -6.01 -5.60
C VAL A 32 15.31 -6.03 -5.07
N THR A 33 15.68 -5.09 -4.19
CA THR A 33 17.10 -4.82 -3.88
C THR A 33 17.61 -5.53 -2.64
N VAL A 34 16.73 -5.83 -1.68
CA VAL A 34 17.15 -6.37 -0.38
C VAL A 34 16.81 -7.87 -0.35
N PRO A 35 17.77 -8.77 -0.09
CA PRO A 35 17.58 -10.22 -0.24
C PRO A 35 16.77 -10.84 0.89
N GLU A 36 16.85 -10.30 2.11
CA GLU A 36 16.18 -10.85 3.29
C GLU A 36 14.66 -10.82 3.10
N ASN A 37 13.90 -11.69 3.73
CA ASN A 37 12.44 -11.72 3.56
C ASN A 37 11.67 -11.11 4.75
N HIS A 38 12.39 -10.68 5.77
CA HIS A 38 11.82 -10.06 6.95
C HIS A 38 12.13 -8.55 6.99
N ILE A 39 11.29 -7.82 7.71
CA ILE A 39 11.49 -6.41 8.05
C ILE A 39 11.08 -6.17 9.50
N GLY A 40 11.50 -5.04 10.08
CA GLY A 40 11.17 -4.67 11.46
C GLY A 40 9.77 -4.06 11.64
N VAL A 41 8.95 -3.98 10.59
CA VAL A 41 7.64 -3.31 10.62
C VAL A 41 6.55 -4.22 10.05
N ASP A 42 5.36 -4.16 10.63
CA ASP A 42 4.20 -4.89 10.11
C ASP A 42 3.59 -4.12 8.93
N ILE A 43 3.72 -4.66 7.72
CA ILE A 43 3.15 -4.06 6.51
C ILE A 43 1.62 -4.01 6.55
N THR A 44 0.95 -4.88 7.32
CA THR A 44 -0.51 -4.89 7.40
C THR A 44 -1.05 -3.66 8.13
N ALA A 45 -0.22 -2.99 8.93
CA ALA A 45 -0.56 -1.70 9.52
C ALA A 45 -0.86 -0.62 8.46
N PHE A 46 -0.34 -0.75 7.23
CA PHE A 46 -0.70 0.16 6.13
C PHE A 46 -2.14 0.00 5.63
N ASN A 47 -2.85 -1.08 6.01
CA ASN A 47 -4.29 -1.21 5.73
C ASN A 47 -5.08 -0.06 6.37
N PHE A 48 -4.67 0.43 7.55
CA PHE A 48 -5.32 1.58 8.20
C PHE A 48 -5.26 2.83 7.32
N LEU A 49 -4.14 3.08 6.65
CA LEU A 49 -3.98 4.19 5.72
C LEU A 49 -4.93 4.04 4.52
N SER A 50 -5.08 2.81 4.00
CA SER A 50 -5.98 2.52 2.87
C SER A 50 -7.44 2.70 3.25
N TYR A 51 -7.89 2.15 4.39
CA TYR A 51 -9.26 2.34 4.89
C TYR A 51 -9.57 3.81 5.18
N GLY A 52 -8.61 4.53 5.78
CA GLY A 52 -8.71 5.97 6.01
C GLY A 52 -8.87 6.76 4.72
N LEU A 53 -8.07 6.44 3.69
CA LEU A 53 -8.17 7.09 2.39
C LEU A 53 -9.50 6.80 1.69
N ILE A 54 -10.02 5.57 1.76
CA ILE A 54 -11.34 5.22 1.21
C ILE A 54 -12.43 6.05 1.89
N GLY A 55 -12.48 6.03 3.23
CA GLY A 55 -13.48 6.78 3.98
C GLY A 55 -13.42 8.28 3.70
N PHE A 56 -12.21 8.84 3.69
CA PHE A 56 -12.01 10.26 3.39
C PHE A 56 -12.38 10.61 1.94
N ALA A 57 -12.01 9.79 0.97
CA ALA A 57 -12.37 9.99 -0.43
C ALA A 57 -13.89 9.95 -0.64
N LEU A 58 -14.59 8.96 -0.07
CA LEU A 58 -16.05 8.88 -0.14
C LEU A 58 -16.71 10.13 0.48
N LEU A 59 -16.23 10.56 1.64
CA LEU A 59 -16.71 11.79 2.30
C LEU A 59 -16.50 13.02 1.41
N VAL A 60 -15.30 13.20 0.84
CA VAL A 60 -15.00 14.31 -0.04
C VAL A 60 -15.83 14.27 -1.32
N GLY A 61 -16.02 13.09 -1.92
CA GLY A 61 -16.87 12.89 -3.09
C GLY A 61 -18.32 13.27 -2.83
N PHE A 62 -18.86 12.86 -1.67
CA PHE A 62 -20.21 13.21 -1.24
C PHE A 62 -20.37 14.73 -1.01
N ILE A 63 -19.45 15.36 -0.26
CA ILE A 63 -19.51 16.79 0.06
C ILE A 63 -19.33 17.66 -1.18
N ARG A 64 -18.42 17.28 -2.09
CA ARG A 64 -18.07 18.08 -3.27
C ARG A 64 -18.90 17.78 -4.51
N ARG A 65 -19.68 16.69 -4.51
CA ARG A 65 -20.39 16.17 -5.70
C ARG A 65 -19.47 16.02 -6.91
N THR A 66 -18.18 15.76 -6.67
CA THR A 66 -17.14 15.57 -7.69
C THR A 66 -16.51 14.22 -7.43
N PHE A 67 -16.52 13.34 -8.43
CA PHE A 67 -16.20 11.93 -8.20
C PHE A 67 -14.87 11.49 -8.79
N TYR A 68 -14.30 12.17 -9.79
CA TYR A 68 -13.10 11.70 -10.48
C TYR A 68 -11.89 11.50 -9.55
N ILE A 69 -11.48 12.55 -8.82
CA ILE A 69 -10.30 12.46 -7.91
C ILE A 69 -10.58 11.53 -6.72
N PRO A 70 -11.73 11.63 -6.02
CA PRO A 70 -12.07 10.66 -4.98
C PRO A 70 -12.11 9.21 -5.46
N LEU A 71 -12.62 8.96 -6.66
CA LEU A 71 -12.68 7.61 -7.23
C LEU A 71 -11.28 7.06 -7.46
N VAL A 72 -10.36 7.85 -8.01
CA VAL A 72 -8.95 7.46 -8.17
C VAL A 72 -8.33 7.09 -6.81
N ALA A 73 -8.62 7.87 -5.76
CA ALA A 73 -8.14 7.58 -4.41
C ALA A 73 -8.72 6.28 -3.85
N VAL A 74 -10.01 6.01 -4.06
CA VAL A 74 -10.63 4.74 -3.66
C VAL A 74 -10.02 3.57 -4.42
N VAL A 75 -9.86 3.67 -5.75
CA VAL A 75 -9.27 2.62 -6.57
C VAL A 75 -7.84 2.32 -6.13
N LEU A 76 -7.02 3.36 -5.89
CA LEU A 76 -5.64 3.19 -5.41
C LEU A 76 -5.60 2.52 -4.02
N ALA A 77 -6.46 2.93 -3.11
CA ALA A 77 -6.54 2.34 -1.77
C ALA A 77 -7.00 0.87 -1.82
N LEU A 78 -7.99 0.55 -2.65
CA LEU A 78 -8.44 -0.84 -2.86
C LEU A 78 -7.34 -1.71 -3.49
N ALA A 79 -6.65 -1.19 -4.51
CA ALA A 79 -5.49 -1.87 -5.09
C ALA A 79 -4.38 -2.08 -4.04
N SER A 80 -4.22 -1.13 -3.11
CA SER A 80 -3.24 -1.23 -2.03
C SER A 80 -3.61 -2.30 -1.01
N LEU A 81 -4.88 -2.40 -0.61
CA LEU A 81 -5.36 -3.51 0.22
C LEU A 81 -5.13 -4.87 -0.44
N GLY A 82 -5.47 -4.99 -1.73
CA GLY A 82 -5.23 -6.19 -2.51
C GLY A 82 -3.74 -6.54 -2.63
N GLY A 83 -2.89 -5.52 -2.82
CA GLY A 83 -1.45 -5.67 -2.88
C GLY A 83 -0.84 -6.10 -1.54
N ILE A 84 -1.26 -5.52 -0.41
CA ILE A 84 -0.81 -5.94 0.93
C ILE A 84 -1.23 -7.38 1.19
N HIS A 85 -2.48 -7.73 0.86
CA HIS A 85 -2.94 -9.12 0.96
C HIS A 85 -2.10 -10.08 0.09
N TYR A 86 -1.75 -9.67 -1.13
CA TYR A 86 -0.88 -10.45 -2.00
C TYR A 86 0.52 -10.63 -1.40
N VAL A 87 1.13 -9.56 -0.88
CA VAL A 87 2.46 -9.58 -0.25
C VAL A 87 2.45 -10.52 0.96
N ASP A 88 1.47 -10.41 1.86
CA ASP A 88 1.34 -11.28 3.03
C ASP A 88 1.10 -12.75 2.65
N LYS A 89 0.18 -13.02 1.71
CA LYS A 89 -0.13 -14.39 1.25
C LYS A 89 1.07 -15.07 0.59
N ASN A 90 1.92 -14.32 -0.09
CA ASN A 90 3.14 -14.83 -0.70
C ASN A 90 4.35 -14.83 0.25
N ASN A 91 4.12 -14.57 1.55
CA ASN A 91 5.16 -14.49 2.57
C ASN A 91 6.27 -13.49 2.22
N LEU A 92 5.94 -12.37 1.59
CA LEU A 92 6.90 -11.34 1.24
C LEU A 92 6.93 -10.27 2.33
N MET A 93 8.13 -9.78 2.69
CA MET A 93 8.28 -8.65 3.63
C MET A 93 7.56 -8.86 4.97
N LEU A 94 7.70 -10.06 5.53
CA LEU A 94 7.08 -10.40 6.80
C LEU A 94 7.72 -9.62 7.95
N GLN A 95 6.94 -9.31 8.99
CA GLN A 95 7.54 -8.86 10.24
C GLN A 95 8.45 -9.97 10.79
N TYR A 96 9.55 -9.63 11.48
CA TYR A 96 10.51 -10.62 11.98
C TYR A 96 9.85 -11.77 12.77
N GLU A 97 8.92 -11.46 13.66
CA GLU A 97 8.18 -12.43 14.47
C GLU A 97 7.25 -13.30 13.60
N GLN A 98 6.63 -12.70 12.58
CA GLN A 98 5.79 -13.42 11.61
C GLN A 98 6.63 -14.34 10.71
N TRP A 99 7.82 -13.89 10.31
CA TRP A 99 8.76 -14.69 9.53
C TRP A 99 9.24 -15.92 10.32
N LEU A 100 9.61 -15.74 11.59
CA LEU A 100 9.99 -16.84 12.48
C LEU A 100 8.85 -17.85 12.66
N SER A 101 7.64 -17.36 13.00
CA SER A 101 6.47 -18.22 13.23
C SER A 101 5.99 -18.97 12.00
N ARG A 102 6.26 -18.45 10.79
CA ARG A 102 5.96 -19.13 9.51
C ARG A 102 7.09 -20.05 9.01
N GLY A 103 8.09 -20.32 9.84
CA GLY A 103 9.18 -21.25 9.50
C GLY A 103 10.25 -20.64 8.59
N MET A 104 10.49 -19.33 8.73
CA MET A 104 11.53 -18.60 7.99
C MET A 104 11.44 -18.75 6.47
N PRO A 105 10.26 -18.49 5.85
CA PRO A 105 10.10 -18.67 4.42
C PRO A 105 11.09 -17.80 3.64
N GLU A 106 11.75 -18.40 2.66
CA GLU A 106 12.61 -17.68 1.73
C GLU A 106 11.77 -16.86 0.76
N LYS A 107 12.37 -15.75 0.31
CA LYS A 107 11.78 -14.91 -0.71
C LYS A 107 11.83 -15.65 -2.04
N ARG A 108 10.68 -16.05 -2.58
CA ARG A 108 10.59 -16.58 -3.94
C ARG A 108 10.93 -15.46 -4.92
N MET A 109 12.20 -15.34 -5.31
CA MET A 109 12.60 -14.39 -6.33
C MET A 109 11.91 -14.75 -7.65
N LEU A 110 11.42 -13.74 -8.36
CA LEU A 110 10.69 -13.87 -9.63
C LEU A 110 11.53 -14.45 -10.78
N ASN A 111 12.79 -14.88 -10.56
CA ASN A 111 13.60 -15.63 -11.52
C ASN A 111 14.63 -16.51 -10.79
N LYS A 112 14.28 -17.76 -10.49
CA LYS A 112 15.11 -18.86 -11.00
C LYS A 112 14.53 -19.21 -12.35
N VAL A 113 14.92 -18.47 -13.40
CA VAL A 113 15.03 -19.12 -14.70
C VAL A 113 16.15 -20.13 -14.47
N ASP A 114 15.79 -21.40 -14.39
CA ASP A 114 16.73 -22.51 -14.41
C ASP A 114 17.57 -22.39 -15.69
N SER A 115 18.64 -21.62 -15.61
CA SER A 115 19.77 -21.67 -16.52
C SER A 115 20.75 -22.69 -15.96
N GLY A 116 20.29 -23.93 -15.87
CA GLY A 116 21.02 -24.99 -15.17
C GLY A 116 20.60 -26.36 -15.68
N ARG A 117 21.10 -26.68 -16.88
CA ARG A 117 21.46 -27.99 -17.42
C ARG A 117 20.85 -29.24 -16.77
#